data_AF-A0A965DF65-F1
#
_entry.id   AF-A0A965DF65-F1
#
_cell.length_a   1.000
_cell.length_b   1.000
_cell.length_c   1.000
_cell.angle_alpha   90.00
_cell.angle_beta   90.00
_cell.angle_gamma   90.00
#
_symmetry.space_group_name_H-M   'P 1'
#
loop_
_entity.id
_entity.type
_entity.pdbx_description
1 polymer ?
#
loop_
_entity_poly.entity_id
_entity_poly.type
_entity_poly.pdbx_seq_one_letter_code
_entity_poly.pdbx_strand_id
1 'polypeptide(L)'
;KYPYLALQALYEKKISTESFSTLLSYWAIKSNIKNPATYQIRRLISEDNSVDKKNLAILKNNLVSTEPTISSFFSSEKKLDLFIENLRKFPRSEHNFFLIKLKKKNGFPSFSDDLASKIFLKTQFNAFLFVEEESTYYQMVPSHGMKQAFLNTMSPEDPVQLVPKIGPSDLTSIQLNAMRNTRDMALSFPEVELPKVAHESKIRYPWDFTFHDFYHAYIANYIPRTHQVAFKILSDKFKEEQTPFFTPLKKEFFNLLSDQLIDMEHNTYRHQDPLRLKSKNGATPAKVTAFLKSLESVMIVAVLTLAEDSIKNTEDKERAIDDYFHLLESRGLIDHAAIVVAKNLNQIKDLVFQIDKKIQTYPLHHKNDIFIQKISYHYLGHSKL
;
A
#
# COMPACT_ATOMS: atom_id res chain seq x y z
N LYS A 1 -2.04 -13.51 -30.96
CA LYS A 1 -2.89 -12.76 -31.92
C LYS A 1 -3.78 -11.73 -31.23
N TYR A 2 -4.64 -12.10 -30.27
CA TYR A 2 -5.58 -11.14 -29.64
C TYR A 2 -4.95 -9.89 -28.98
N PRO A 3 -3.85 -9.98 -28.21
CA PRO A 3 -3.23 -8.78 -27.62
C PRO A 3 -2.72 -7.79 -28.68
N TYR A 4 -2.11 -8.29 -29.76
CA TYR A 4 -1.64 -7.48 -30.88
C TYR A 4 -2.80 -6.79 -31.63
N LEU A 5 -3.93 -7.49 -31.83
CA LEU A 5 -5.13 -6.87 -32.42
C LEU A 5 -5.72 -5.78 -31.51
N ALA A 6 -5.73 -6.00 -30.20
CA ALA A 6 -6.17 -4.98 -29.25
C ALA A 6 -5.23 -3.76 -29.25
N LEU A 7 -3.92 -3.98 -29.35
CA LEU A 7 -2.93 -2.90 -29.45
C LEU A 7 -3.10 -2.10 -30.75
N GLN A 8 -3.32 -2.78 -31.87
CA GLN A 8 -3.63 -2.14 -33.14
C GLN A 8 -4.92 -1.31 -33.04
N ALA A 9 -5.99 -1.88 -32.45
CA ALA A 9 -7.24 -1.16 -32.26
C ALA A 9 -7.08 0.08 -31.35
N LEU A 10 -6.22 0.01 -30.33
CA LEU A 10 -5.86 1.16 -29.50
C LEU A 10 -5.13 2.23 -30.31
N TYR A 11 -4.14 1.85 -31.11
CA TYR A 11 -3.38 2.78 -31.97
C TYR A 11 -4.28 3.46 -33.01
N GLU A 12 -5.22 2.71 -33.58
CA GLU A 12 -6.25 3.20 -34.51
C GLU A 12 -7.40 3.95 -33.81
N LYS A 13 -7.33 4.14 -32.48
CA LYS A 13 -8.35 4.81 -31.64
C LYS A 13 -9.75 4.20 -31.75
N LYS A 14 -9.84 2.90 -32.07
CA LYS A 14 -11.10 2.13 -32.12
C LYS A 14 -11.57 1.69 -30.74
N ILE A 15 -10.65 1.58 -29.79
CA ILE A 15 -10.93 1.32 -28.37
C ILE A 15 -10.17 2.31 -27.51
N SER A 16 -10.66 2.56 -26.30
CA SER A 16 -9.96 3.38 -25.31
C SER A 16 -8.82 2.62 -24.62
N THR A 17 -7.97 3.35 -23.91
CA THR A 17 -6.89 2.81 -23.07
C THR A 17 -7.43 1.85 -22.00
N GLU A 18 -8.57 2.18 -21.38
CA GLU A 18 -9.21 1.38 -20.34
C GLU A 18 -9.72 0.05 -20.93
N SER A 19 -10.36 0.11 -22.11
CA SER A 19 -10.81 -1.09 -22.81
C SER A 19 -9.67 -1.97 -23.29
N PHE A 20 -8.55 -1.38 -23.71
CA PHE A 20 -7.34 -2.14 -23.96
C PHE A 20 -6.86 -2.88 -22.69
N SER A 21 -6.81 -2.20 -21.54
CA SER A 21 -6.43 -2.79 -20.25
C SER A 21 -7.34 -3.94 -19.82
N THR A 22 -8.66 -3.77 -19.99
CA THR A 22 -9.65 -4.79 -19.67
C THR A 22 -9.52 -6.01 -20.59
N LEU A 23 -9.28 -5.80 -21.89
CA LEU A 23 -9.04 -6.88 -22.84
C LEU A 23 -7.76 -7.67 -22.54
N LEU A 24 -6.67 -7.00 -22.15
CA LEU A 24 -5.44 -7.70 -21.76
C LEU A 24 -5.59 -8.49 -20.47
N SER A 25 -6.35 -7.96 -19.50
CA SER A 25 -6.67 -8.68 -18.26
C SER A 25 -7.50 -9.93 -18.58
N TYR A 26 -8.52 -9.81 -19.44
CA TYR A 26 -9.32 -10.96 -19.90
C TYR A 26 -8.47 -11.99 -20.66
N TRP A 27 -7.59 -11.53 -21.55
CA TRP A 27 -6.67 -12.41 -22.26
C TRP A 27 -5.76 -13.17 -21.31
N ALA A 28 -5.19 -12.50 -20.30
CA ALA A 28 -4.33 -13.13 -19.29
C ALA A 28 -5.07 -14.23 -18.52
N ILE A 29 -6.32 -13.98 -18.13
CA ILE A 29 -7.20 -14.99 -17.50
C ILE A 29 -7.38 -16.19 -18.42
N LYS A 30 -7.80 -15.94 -19.66
CA LYS A 30 -8.09 -16.99 -20.64
C LYS A 30 -6.85 -17.81 -21.03
N SER A 31 -5.67 -17.21 -21.07
CA SER A 31 -4.43 -17.89 -21.45
C SER A 31 -3.85 -18.76 -20.33
N ASN A 32 -4.14 -18.45 -19.06
CA ASN A 32 -3.62 -19.17 -17.91
C ASN A 32 -4.63 -20.16 -17.30
N ILE A 33 -5.92 -19.98 -17.56
CA ILE A 33 -6.98 -20.88 -17.08
C ILE A 33 -7.35 -21.89 -18.17
N LYS A 34 -6.91 -23.14 -17.99
CA LYS A 34 -7.17 -24.24 -18.94
C LYS A 34 -8.64 -24.69 -18.99
N ASN A 35 -9.37 -24.60 -17.88
CA ASN A 35 -10.76 -25.04 -17.79
C ASN A 35 -11.70 -23.82 -17.79
N PRO A 36 -12.46 -23.57 -18.87
CA PRO A 36 -13.40 -22.44 -18.93
C PRO A 36 -14.45 -22.45 -17.81
N ALA A 37 -14.84 -23.62 -17.27
CA ALA A 37 -15.79 -23.70 -16.17
C ALA A 37 -15.25 -23.12 -14.84
N THR A 38 -13.96 -22.77 -14.78
CA THR A 38 -13.34 -22.17 -13.59
C THR A 38 -13.30 -20.65 -13.62
N TYR A 39 -13.81 -20.00 -14.68
CA TYR A 39 -14.04 -18.56 -14.66
C TYR A 39 -15.38 -18.18 -15.28
N GLN A 40 -15.89 -17.01 -14.90
CA GLN A 40 -17.14 -16.44 -15.39
C GLN A 40 -16.94 -14.97 -15.72
N ILE A 41 -17.62 -14.50 -16.76
CA ILE A 41 -17.70 -13.06 -17.08
C ILE A 41 -19.07 -12.59 -16.62
N ARG A 42 -19.10 -11.57 -15.77
CA ARG A 42 -20.31 -10.97 -15.23
C ARG A 42 -20.36 -9.50 -15.64
N ARG A 43 -21.58 -8.96 -15.75
CA ARG A 43 -21.80 -7.57 -16.16
C ARG A 43 -22.68 -6.87 -15.13
N LEU A 44 -22.20 -5.78 -14.57
CA LEU A 44 -22.92 -5.04 -13.52
C LEU A 44 -24.06 -4.19 -14.09
N ILE A 45 -23.85 -3.61 -15.28
CA ILE A 45 -24.82 -2.74 -15.95
C ILE A 45 -25.19 -3.35 -17.29
N SER A 46 -26.46 -3.67 -17.47
CA SER A 46 -27.04 -4.32 -18.65
C SER A 46 -27.11 -3.39 -19.88
N GLU A 47 -27.48 -3.94 -21.03
CA GLU A 47 -27.53 -3.18 -22.30
C GLU A 47 -28.60 -2.08 -22.33
N ASP A 48 -29.63 -2.23 -21.50
CA ASP A 48 -30.69 -1.25 -21.24
C ASP A 48 -30.30 -0.23 -20.14
N ASN A 49 -29.03 -0.22 -19.71
CA ASN A 49 -28.48 0.59 -18.61
C ASN A 49 -29.06 0.28 -17.21
N SER A 50 -29.83 -0.80 -17.07
CA SER A 50 -30.27 -1.29 -15.76
C SER A 50 -29.12 -1.93 -14.99
N VAL A 51 -29.16 -1.85 -13.66
CA VAL A 51 -28.17 -2.50 -12.79
C VAL A 51 -28.62 -3.94 -12.54
N ASP A 52 -27.75 -4.91 -12.82
CA ASP A 52 -28.01 -6.31 -12.51
C ASP A 52 -27.94 -6.51 -11.00
N LYS A 53 -29.09 -6.80 -10.38
CA LYS A 53 -29.23 -6.95 -8.93
C LYS A 53 -28.42 -8.14 -8.39
N LYS A 54 -28.28 -9.23 -9.16
CA LYS A 54 -27.49 -10.40 -8.74
C LYS A 54 -26.01 -10.04 -8.71
N ASN A 55 -25.51 -9.38 -9.76
CA ASN A 55 -24.12 -8.96 -9.83
C ASN A 55 -23.79 -7.85 -8.83
N LEU A 56 -24.72 -6.93 -8.55
CA LEU A 56 -24.58 -5.96 -7.47
C LEU A 56 -24.53 -6.63 -6.09
N ALA A 57 -25.34 -7.67 -5.86
CA ALA A 57 -25.30 -8.43 -4.62
C ALA A 57 -23.96 -9.14 -4.41
N ILE A 58 -23.33 -9.64 -5.48
CA ILE A 58 -21.97 -10.21 -5.41
C ILE A 58 -20.95 -9.15 -4.95
N LEU A 59 -21.06 -7.91 -5.45
CA LEU A 59 -20.21 -6.81 -4.99
C LEU A 59 -20.46 -6.44 -3.52
N LYS A 60 -21.72 -6.49 -3.06
CA LYS A 60 -22.08 -6.26 -1.66
C LYS A 60 -21.58 -7.40 -0.75
N ASN A 61 -21.60 -8.64 -1.24
CA ASN A 61 -21.15 -9.86 -0.56
C ASN A 61 -19.65 -10.15 -0.76
N ASN A 62 -18.87 -9.08 -0.91
CA ASN A 62 -17.43 -9.18 -0.91
C ASN A 62 -16.98 -9.73 0.46
N LEU A 63 -16.05 -10.71 0.49
CA LEU A 63 -15.61 -11.31 1.76
C LEU A 63 -15.24 -10.20 2.73
N VAL A 64 -15.79 -10.25 3.94
CA VAL A 64 -15.76 -9.15 4.90
C VAL A 64 -14.34 -8.60 5.01
N SER A 65 -14.14 -7.42 4.44
CA SER A 65 -12.95 -6.63 4.68
C SER A 65 -13.06 -6.11 6.11
N THR A 66 -12.03 -6.34 6.93
CA THR A 66 -11.96 -5.63 8.23
C THR A 66 -11.61 -4.16 8.05
N GLU A 67 -11.28 -3.73 6.83
CA GLU A 67 -11.00 -2.33 6.54
C GLU A 67 -12.30 -1.52 6.50
N PRO A 68 -12.56 -0.63 7.50
CA PRO A 68 -13.85 0.03 7.68
C PRO A 68 -14.26 0.87 6.47
N THR A 69 -13.27 1.39 5.75
CA THR A 69 -13.44 2.17 4.54
C THR A 69 -14.13 1.41 3.41
N ILE A 70 -13.66 0.20 3.16
CA ILE A 70 -14.14 -0.65 2.07
C ILE A 70 -15.45 -1.29 2.48
N SER A 71 -15.52 -1.77 3.72
CA SER A 71 -16.76 -2.29 4.30
C SER A 71 -17.88 -1.23 4.24
N SER A 72 -17.61 -0.01 4.71
CA SER A 72 -18.58 1.10 4.63
C SER A 72 -18.90 1.54 3.20
N PHE A 73 -18.01 1.31 2.23
CA PHE A 73 -18.30 1.58 0.83
C PHE A 73 -19.39 0.64 0.31
N PHE A 74 -19.18 -0.68 0.43
CA PHE A 74 -20.11 -1.67 -0.10
C PHE A 74 -21.41 -1.78 0.72
N SER A 75 -21.42 -1.31 1.97
CA SER A 75 -22.65 -1.20 2.78
C SER A 75 -23.43 0.10 2.58
N SER A 76 -22.89 1.10 1.87
CA SER A 76 -23.54 2.40 1.70
C SER A 76 -24.23 2.51 0.34
N GLU A 77 -25.56 2.55 0.32
CA GLU A 77 -26.33 2.73 -0.93
C GLU A 77 -25.91 4.01 -1.66
N LYS A 78 -25.75 5.14 -0.96
CA LYS A 78 -25.31 6.40 -1.58
C LYS A 78 -23.94 6.27 -2.28
N LYS A 79 -22.98 5.58 -1.67
CA LYS A 79 -21.65 5.36 -2.29
C LYS A 79 -21.77 4.41 -3.49
N LEU A 80 -22.60 3.38 -3.38
CA LEU A 80 -22.85 2.45 -4.48
C LEU A 80 -23.54 3.14 -5.66
N ASP A 81 -24.54 3.99 -5.42
CA ASP A 81 -25.21 4.77 -6.46
C ASP A 81 -24.21 5.67 -7.18
N LEU A 82 -23.38 6.41 -6.43
CA LEU A 82 -22.33 7.24 -7.01
C LEU A 82 -21.29 6.41 -7.79
N PHE A 83 -20.96 5.21 -7.32
CA PHE A 83 -20.09 4.29 -8.04
C PHE A 83 -20.71 3.83 -9.36
N ILE A 84 -22.00 3.47 -9.37
CA ILE A 84 -22.72 3.12 -10.59
C ILE A 84 -22.77 4.31 -11.55
N GLU A 85 -23.03 5.52 -11.05
CA GLU A 85 -23.01 6.75 -11.86
C GLU A 85 -21.63 7.01 -12.47
N ASN A 86 -20.56 6.84 -11.70
CA ASN A 86 -19.20 6.97 -12.19
C ASN A 86 -18.85 5.87 -13.21
N LEU A 87 -19.30 4.64 -13.01
CA LEU A 87 -19.08 3.53 -13.93
C LEU A 87 -19.79 3.74 -15.28
N ARG A 88 -20.98 4.34 -15.28
CA ARG A 88 -21.72 4.67 -16.51
C ARG A 88 -20.98 5.63 -17.44
N LYS A 89 -20.00 6.39 -16.94
CA LYS A 89 -19.14 7.27 -17.75
C LYS A 89 -18.14 6.50 -18.60
N PHE A 90 -17.90 5.23 -18.29
CA PHE A 90 -17.01 4.37 -19.06
C PHE A 90 -17.77 3.59 -20.13
N PRO A 91 -17.09 3.16 -21.21
CA PRO A 91 -17.66 2.26 -22.21
C PRO A 91 -18.24 0.98 -21.59
N ARG A 92 -19.24 0.38 -22.25
CA ARG A 92 -19.93 -0.83 -21.77
C ARG A 92 -19.00 -2.03 -21.52
N SER A 93 -17.87 -2.09 -22.23
CA SER A 93 -16.80 -3.08 -21.99
C SER A 93 -16.25 -3.00 -20.56
N GLU A 94 -16.27 -1.83 -19.93
CA GLU A 94 -15.80 -1.60 -18.57
C GLU A 94 -16.85 -1.95 -17.51
N HIS A 95 -18.08 -2.31 -17.88
CA HIS A 95 -19.10 -2.67 -16.89
C HIS A 95 -19.00 -4.15 -16.46
N ASN A 96 -17.98 -4.86 -16.94
CA ASN A 96 -17.76 -6.27 -16.67
C ASN A 96 -16.75 -6.51 -15.55
N PHE A 97 -16.88 -7.65 -14.89
CA PHE A 97 -15.87 -8.20 -13.99
C PHE A 97 -15.77 -9.71 -14.22
N PHE A 98 -14.62 -10.27 -13.85
CA PHE A 98 -14.31 -11.68 -14.04
C PHE A 98 -14.27 -12.37 -12.69
N LEU A 99 -14.97 -13.48 -12.54
CA LEU A 99 -14.92 -14.33 -11.35
C LEU A 99 -14.10 -15.57 -11.67
N ILE A 100 -13.09 -15.86 -10.86
CA ILE A 100 -12.20 -17.01 -11.00
C ILE A 100 -12.40 -17.90 -9.78
N LYS A 101 -12.89 -19.12 -9.98
CA LYS A 101 -13.24 -20.05 -8.91
C LYS A 101 -11.99 -20.46 -8.13
N LEU A 102 -12.01 -20.22 -6.82
CA LEU A 102 -10.94 -20.65 -5.92
C LEU A 102 -11.10 -22.12 -5.53
N LYS A 103 -9.97 -22.79 -5.33
CA LYS A 103 -9.97 -24.13 -4.72
C LYS A 103 -10.31 -23.99 -3.23
N LYS A 104 -11.13 -24.91 -2.73
CA LYS A 104 -11.37 -25.02 -1.28
C LYS A 104 -10.32 -25.91 -0.62
N LYS A 105 -9.90 -25.55 0.58
CA LYS A 105 -9.15 -26.41 1.49
C LYS A 105 -9.85 -26.37 2.84
N ASN A 106 -10.30 -27.52 3.35
CA ASN A 106 -11.02 -27.65 4.63
C ASN A 106 -12.27 -26.73 4.75
N GLY A 107 -13.05 -26.58 3.67
CA GLY A 107 -14.25 -25.75 3.68
C GLY A 107 -14.03 -24.25 3.45
N PHE A 108 -12.78 -23.77 3.55
CA PHE A 108 -12.40 -22.38 3.36
C PHE A 108 -11.74 -22.15 1.99
N PRO A 109 -11.72 -20.91 1.47
CA PRO A 109 -10.93 -20.58 0.30
C PRO A 109 -9.45 -20.89 0.59
N SER A 110 -8.82 -21.66 -0.30
CA SER A 110 -7.38 -21.85 -0.24
C SER A 110 -6.70 -20.59 -0.74
N PHE A 111 -6.47 -19.64 0.17
CA PHE A 111 -5.53 -18.55 -0.07
C PHE A 111 -4.17 -19.17 -0.35
N SER A 112 -3.61 -18.90 -1.53
CA SER A 112 -2.31 -19.46 -1.91
C SER A 112 -1.20 -18.46 -1.55
N ASP A 113 0.07 -18.86 -1.68
CA ASP A 113 1.21 -17.93 -1.48
C ASP A 113 1.33 -16.86 -2.60
N ASP A 114 0.23 -16.59 -3.31
CA ASP A 114 0.15 -15.56 -4.33
C ASP A 114 0.08 -14.16 -3.71
N LEU A 115 0.52 -13.18 -4.50
CA LEU A 115 0.61 -11.78 -4.09
C LEU A 115 -0.74 -11.21 -3.64
N ALA A 116 -1.83 -11.55 -4.33
CA ALA A 116 -3.15 -11.00 -4.01
C ALA A 116 -3.67 -11.50 -2.65
N SER A 117 -3.51 -12.79 -2.38
CA SER A 117 -3.82 -13.43 -1.09
C SER A 117 -2.99 -12.81 0.04
N LYS A 118 -1.69 -12.56 -0.18
CA LYS A 118 -0.83 -11.95 0.84
C LYS A 118 -1.20 -10.50 1.14
N ILE A 119 -1.51 -9.70 0.12
CA ILE A 119 -2.02 -8.33 0.32
C ILE A 119 -3.31 -8.39 1.13
N PHE A 120 -4.28 -9.24 0.78
CA PHE A 120 -5.51 -9.41 1.55
C PHE A 120 -5.22 -9.81 3.01
N LEU A 121 -4.41 -10.83 3.25
CA LEU A 121 -4.13 -11.30 4.61
C LEU A 121 -3.38 -10.25 5.46
N LYS A 122 -2.44 -9.52 4.85
CA LYS A 122 -1.61 -8.52 5.55
C LYS A 122 -2.34 -7.21 5.79
N THR A 123 -3.13 -6.76 4.82
CA THR A 123 -3.69 -5.40 4.79
C THR A 123 -5.20 -5.38 4.99
N GLN A 124 -5.84 -6.55 4.86
CA GLN A 124 -7.30 -6.73 4.88
C GLN A 124 -8.01 -5.94 3.77
N PHE A 125 -7.25 -5.49 2.76
CA PHE A 125 -7.78 -4.84 1.56
C PHE A 125 -8.54 -5.84 0.70
N ASN A 126 -9.84 -5.60 0.54
CA ASN A 126 -10.70 -6.41 -0.33
C ASN A 126 -11.61 -5.53 -1.19
N ALA A 127 -11.08 -4.59 -1.96
CA ALA A 127 -11.87 -3.95 -3.00
C ALA A 127 -11.83 -4.82 -4.27
N PHE A 128 -12.92 -5.58 -4.50
CA PHE A 128 -13.07 -6.48 -5.64
C PHE A 128 -12.05 -7.63 -5.71
N LEU A 129 -11.57 -8.16 -4.58
CA LEU A 129 -10.57 -9.25 -4.62
C LEU A 129 -11.19 -10.63 -4.39
N PHE A 130 -11.89 -10.85 -3.27
CA PHE A 130 -12.45 -12.15 -2.93
C PHE A 130 -13.91 -12.06 -2.57
N VAL A 131 -14.75 -12.79 -3.29
CA VAL A 131 -16.21 -12.80 -3.09
C VAL A 131 -16.73 -14.21 -2.85
N GLU A 132 -17.89 -14.30 -2.22
CA GLU A 132 -18.62 -15.55 -2.05
C GLU A 132 -19.98 -15.49 -2.78
N GLU A 133 -20.25 -16.50 -3.60
CA GLU A 133 -21.53 -16.71 -4.27
C GLU A 133 -21.94 -18.17 -4.06
N GLU A 134 -23.11 -18.41 -3.45
CA GLU A 134 -23.68 -19.76 -3.28
C GLU A 134 -22.68 -20.77 -2.66
N SER A 135 -22.02 -20.34 -1.57
CA SER A 135 -20.98 -21.11 -0.87
C SER A 135 -19.74 -21.41 -1.72
N THR A 136 -19.55 -20.74 -2.85
CA THR A 136 -18.36 -20.84 -3.69
C THR A 136 -17.56 -19.55 -3.61
N TYR A 137 -16.25 -19.68 -3.38
CA TYR A 137 -15.34 -18.55 -3.29
C TYR A 137 -14.72 -18.26 -4.65
N TYR A 138 -14.64 -16.98 -4.99
CA TYR A 138 -14.07 -16.50 -6.23
C TYR A 138 -13.04 -15.42 -5.96
N GLN A 139 -11.96 -15.42 -6.74
CA GLN A 139 -11.18 -14.21 -6.96
C GLN A 139 -11.89 -13.37 -8.01
N MET A 140 -12.13 -12.10 -7.72
CA MET A 140 -12.68 -11.15 -8.67
C MET A 140 -11.55 -10.36 -9.33
N VAL A 141 -11.67 -10.18 -10.64
CA VAL A 141 -10.82 -9.27 -11.41
C VAL A 141 -11.76 -8.24 -12.03
N PRO A 142 -11.89 -7.03 -11.47
CA PRO A 142 -12.72 -5.99 -12.07
C PRO A 142 -12.05 -5.45 -13.35
N SER A 143 -12.86 -4.92 -14.27
CA SER A 143 -12.37 -4.15 -15.40
C SER A 143 -11.58 -2.92 -14.94
N HIS A 144 -10.83 -2.31 -15.87
CA HIS A 144 -10.11 -1.08 -15.60
C HIS A 144 -11.05 0.06 -15.21
N GLY A 145 -12.11 0.30 -15.98
CA GLY A 145 -13.07 1.37 -15.68
C GLY A 145 -13.83 1.14 -14.37
N MET A 146 -14.03 -0.11 -13.95
CA MET A 146 -14.61 -0.41 -12.63
C MET A 146 -13.66 -0.03 -11.48
N LYS A 147 -12.36 -0.32 -11.63
CA LYS A 147 -11.33 0.14 -10.67
C LYS A 147 -11.29 1.66 -10.60
N GLN A 148 -11.30 2.35 -11.75
CA GLN A 148 -11.27 3.81 -11.79
C GLN A 148 -12.55 4.44 -11.22
N ALA A 149 -13.74 3.89 -11.54
CA ALA A 149 -15.01 4.35 -10.98
C ALA A 149 -15.04 4.23 -9.46
N PHE A 150 -14.43 3.17 -8.91
CA PHE A 150 -14.26 3.03 -7.46
C PHE A 150 -13.37 4.14 -6.88
N LEU A 151 -12.19 4.40 -7.46
CA LEU A 151 -11.30 5.48 -7.00
C LEU A 151 -11.97 6.86 -7.07
N ASN A 152 -12.68 7.14 -8.17
CA ASN A 152 -13.46 8.37 -8.38
C ASN A 152 -14.55 8.55 -7.30
N THR A 153 -15.10 7.45 -6.80
CA THR A 153 -16.13 7.49 -5.76
C THR A 153 -15.52 7.72 -4.38
N MET A 154 -14.33 7.19 -4.12
CA MET A 154 -13.64 7.36 -2.83
C MET A 154 -13.10 8.79 -2.64
N SER A 155 -12.55 9.38 -3.71
CA SER A 155 -11.92 10.70 -3.72
C SER A 155 -12.41 11.52 -4.92
N PRO A 156 -13.62 12.08 -4.89
CA PRO A 156 -14.25 12.70 -6.06
C PRO A 156 -13.58 13.99 -6.55
N GLU A 157 -12.78 14.66 -5.71
CA GLU A 157 -12.12 15.92 -6.05
C GLU A 157 -10.85 15.72 -6.87
N ASP A 158 -10.00 14.76 -6.49
CA ASP A 158 -8.71 14.49 -7.13
C ASP A 158 -8.37 12.99 -7.02
N PRO A 159 -9.10 12.12 -7.74
CA PRO A 159 -8.87 10.69 -7.67
C PRO A 159 -7.57 10.31 -8.40
N VAL A 160 -6.81 9.37 -7.83
CA VAL A 160 -5.67 8.76 -8.52
C VAL A 160 -6.16 8.15 -9.84
N GLN A 161 -5.49 8.53 -10.93
CA GLN A 161 -5.79 8.05 -12.28
C GLN A 161 -4.97 6.80 -12.61
N LEU A 162 -5.64 5.70 -12.91
CA LEU A 162 -5.00 4.46 -13.34
C LEU A 162 -4.54 4.60 -14.79
N VAL A 163 -3.29 4.23 -15.04
CA VAL A 163 -2.68 4.30 -16.38
C VAL A 163 -2.30 2.89 -16.84
N PRO A 164 -2.96 2.35 -17.88
CA PRO A 164 -2.56 1.08 -18.47
C PRO A 164 -1.11 1.09 -18.95
N LYS A 165 -0.29 0.13 -18.51
CA LYS A 165 1.11 0.00 -18.95
C LYS A 165 1.45 -1.42 -19.31
N ILE A 166 2.05 -1.62 -20.49
CA ILE A 166 2.59 -2.93 -20.87
C ILE A 166 3.90 -3.15 -20.12
N GLY A 167 3.99 -4.23 -19.34
CA GLY A 167 5.17 -4.52 -18.52
C GLY A 167 5.21 -3.77 -17.18
N PRO A 168 6.28 -3.98 -16.39
CA PRO A 168 6.44 -3.33 -15.10
C PRO A 168 6.81 -1.85 -15.24
N SER A 169 6.56 -1.08 -14.19
CA SER A 169 7.07 0.30 -14.09
C SER A 169 8.50 0.32 -13.59
N ASP A 170 9.33 1.15 -14.23
CA ASP A 170 10.61 1.55 -13.67
C ASP A 170 10.41 2.62 -12.58
N LEU A 171 11.44 2.79 -11.75
CA LEU A 171 11.43 3.71 -10.62
C LEU A 171 11.10 5.15 -11.04
N THR A 172 11.64 5.59 -12.18
CA THR A 172 11.39 6.91 -12.76
C THR A 172 9.91 7.12 -13.07
N SER A 173 9.25 6.12 -13.65
CA SER A 173 7.81 6.16 -13.93
C SER A 173 7.00 6.21 -12.64
N ILE A 174 7.37 5.45 -11.61
CA ILE A 174 6.66 5.46 -10.33
C ILE A 174 6.80 6.83 -9.65
N GLN A 175 7.98 7.46 -9.70
CA GLN A 175 8.19 8.82 -9.20
C GLN A 175 7.37 9.86 -9.97
N LEU A 176 7.29 9.76 -11.31
CA LEU A 176 6.46 10.65 -12.12
C LEU A 176 4.97 10.47 -11.81
N ASN A 177 4.54 9.24 -11.55
CA ASN A 177 3.18 8.91 -11.15
C ASN A 177 2.80 9.55 -9.82
N ALA A 178 3.70 9.47 -8.82
CA ALA A 178 3.57 10.20 -7.57
C ALA A 178 3.42 11.73 -7.79
N MET A 179 4.00 12.28 -8.86
CA MET A 179 3.90 13.71 -9.21
C MET A 179 2.67 14.08 -10.05
N ARG A 180 2.02 13.12 -10.69
CA ARG A 180 0.85 13.35 -11.57
C ARG A 180 -0.48 12.89 -10.98
N ASN A 181 -0.46 12.37 -9.75
CA ASN A 181 -1.61 11.68 -9.15
C ASN A 181 -2.11 10.54 -10.05
N THR A 182 -1.17 9.84 -10.68
CA THR A 182 -1.45 8.68 -11.53
C THR A 182 -0.83 7.44 -10.91
N ARG A 183 -1.29 6.25 -11.31
CA ARG A 183 -0.63 4.98 -10.98
C ARG A 183 -0.67 4.07 -12.19
N ASP A 184 0.51 3.67 -12.65
CA ASP A 184 0.61 2.66 -13.69
C ASP A 184 0.02 1.34 -13.18
N MET A 185 -0.76 0.69 -14.03
CA MET A 185 -1.17 -0.69 -13.85
C MET A 185 -0.43 -1.56 -14.84
N ALA A 186 0.46 -2.41 -14.35
CA ALA A 186 1.21 -3.33 -15.17
C ALA A 186 0.28 -4.38 -15.80
N LEU A 187 0.37 -4.50 -17.12
CA LEU A 187 -0.40 -5.41 -17.95
C LEU A 187 0.52 -6.42 -18.61
N SER A 188 0.10 -7.67 -18.57
CA SER A 188 0.77 -8.73 -19.31
C SER A 188 0.53 -8.56 -20.80
N PHE A 189 1.58 -8.76 -21.59
CA PHE A 189 1.54 -8.72 -23.03
C PHE A 189 2.45 -9.83 -23.59
N PRO A 190 2.16 -10.40 -24.77
CA PRO A 190 3.06 -11.37 -25.40
C PRO A 190 4.50 -10.86 -25.44
N GLU A 191 5.45 -11.75 -25.12
CA GLU A 191 6.90 -11.47 -25.10
C GLU A 191 7.37 -10.43 -24.06
N VAL A 192 6.46 -9.89 -23.26
CA VAL A 192 6.77 -8.99 -22.15
C VAL A 192 6.56 -9.73 -20.84
N GLU A 193 7.64 -10.22 -20.26
CA GLU A 193 7.59 -10.88 -18.96
C GLU A 193 7.38 -9.84 -17.84
N LEU A 194 6.34 -10.09 -17.04
CA LEU A 194 6.21 -9.42 -15.76
C LEU A 194 7.12 -10.12 -14.72
N PRO A 195 7.64 -9.40 -13.71
CA PRO A 195 8.46 -10.01 -12.67
C PRO A 195 7.76 -11.20 -12.00
N LYS A 196 8.52 -12.22 -11.61
CA LYS A 196 7.95 -13.41 -10.93
C LYS A 196 7.72 -13.18 -9.43
N VAL A 197 8.18 -12.05 -8.91
CA VAL A 197 8.12 -11.67 -7.50
C VAL A 197 7.81 -10.17 -7.40
N ALA A 198 6.93 -9.80 -6.47
CA ALA A 198 6.78 -8.42 -5.98
C ALA A 198 6.52 -8.48 -4.47
N HIS A 199 7.06 -7.53 -3.71
CA HIS A 199 6.94 -7.51 -2.23
C HIS A 199 7.20 -8.88 -1.57
N GLU A 200 8.31 -9.52 -1.93
CA GLU A 200 8.71 -10.84 -1.39
C GLU A 200 7.68 -11.96 -1.63
N SER A 201 6.77 -11.74 -2.58
CA SER A 201 5.62 -12.60 -2.84
C SER A 201 5.66 -13.11 -4.26
N LYS A 202 5.45 -14.42 -4.41
CA LYS A 202 5.43 -15.06 -5.72
C LYS A 202 4.21 -14.57 -6.48
N ILE A 203 4.43 -14.29 -7.75
CA ILE A 203 3.38 -13.90 -8.67
C ILE A 203 2.95 -15.17 -9.38
N ARG A 204 1.70 -15.57 -9.11
CA ARG A 204 1.17 -16.83 -9.60
C ARG A 204 0.47 -16.63 -10.92
N TYR A 205 -0.20 -15.49 -11.06
CA TYR A 205 -0.97 -15.15 -12.24
C TYR A 205 -0.63 -13.75 -12.74
N PRO A 206 -0.68 -13.51 -14.06
CA PRO A 206 -0.34 -12.18 -14.58
C PRO A 206 -1.29 -11.06 -14.11
N TRP A 207 -2.52 -11.38 -13.73
CA TRP A 207 -3.47 -10.39 -13.18
C TRP A 207 -3.20 -10.01 -11.72
N ASP A 208 -2.30 -10.72 -11.01
CA ASP A 208 -1.92 -10.36 -9.64
C ASP A 208 -1.28 -8.95 -9.61
N PHE A 209 -0.53 -8.57 -10.64
CA PHE A 209 0.01 -7.21 -10.80
C PHE A 209 -1.08 -6.15 -10.90
N THR A 210 -2.14 -6.45 -11.66
CA THR A 210 -3.25 -5.51 -11.81
C THR A 210 -3.99 -5.26 -10.50
N PHE A 211 -3.92 -6.21 -9.56
CA PHE A 211 -4.47 -6.07 -8.23
C PHE A 211 -3.49 -5.35 -7.31
N HIS A 212 -2.20 -5.73 -7.33
CA HIS A 212 -1.13 -5.06 -6.61
C HIS A 212 -1.10 -3.55 -6.89
N ASP A 213 -1.08 -3.17 -8.16
CA ASP A 213 -1.01 -1.76 -8.54
C ASP A 213 -2.31 -1.01 -8.20
N PHE A 214 -3.45 -1.71 -8.24
CA PHE A 214 -4.72 -1.14 -7.79
C PHE A 214 -4.78 -0.91 -6.28
N TYR A 215 -4.20 -1.82 -5.48
CA TYR A 215 -4.05 -1.62 -4.04
C TYR A 215 -3.19 -0.39 -3.72
N HIS A 216 -2.07 -0.21 -4.43
CA HIS A 216 -1.26 1.01 -4.29
C HIS A 216 -2.00 2.27 -4.72
N ALA A 217 -2.74 2.21 -5.84
CA ALA A 217 -3.59 3.32 -6.26
C ALA A 217 -4.63 3.66 -5.20
N TYR A 218 -5.25 2.66 -4.58
CA TYR A 218 -6.18 2.84 -3.47
C TYR A 218 -5.54 3.56 -2.29
N ILE A 219 -4.35 3.15 -1.85
CA ILE A 219 -3.65 3.83 -0.74
C ILE A 219 -3.31 5.28 -1.12
N ALA A 220 -2.71 5.47 -2.29
CA ALA A 220 -2.36 6.79 -2.79
C ALA A 220 -3.59 7.73 -2.84
N ASN A 221 -4.77 7.18 -3.13
CA ASN A 221 -6.03 7.93 -3.20
C ASN A 221 -6.47 8.56 -1.87
N TYR A 222 -5.91 8.13 -0.73
CA TYR A 222 -6.15 8.73 0.59
C TYR A 222 -5.06 9.67 1.05
N ILE A 223 -3.91 9.67 0.38
CA ILE A 223 -2.79 10.51 0.77
C ILE A 223 -3.01 11.87 0.11
N PRO A 224 -3.07 12.96 0.91
CA PRO A 224 -3.19 14.30 0.35
C PRO A 224 -2.11 14.56 -0.70
N ARG A 225 -2.48 15.26 -1.78
CA ARG A 225 -1.58 15.55 -2.90
C ARG A 225 -0.25 16.18 -2.44
N THR A 226 -0.31 17.10 -1.48
CA THR A 226 0.85 17.74 -0.87
C THR A 226 1.80 16.75 -0.20
N HIS A 227 1.26 15.69 0.42
CA HIS A 227 2.05 14.65 1.08
C HIS A 227 2.67 13.69 0.07
N GLN A 228 1.95 13.33 -1.00
CA GLN A 228 2.52 12.51 -2.09
C GLN A 228 3.72 13.22 -2.74
N VAL A 229 3.61 14.53 -2.99
CA VAL A 229 4.72 15.35 -3.50
C VAL A 229 5.87 15.42 -2.50
N ALA A 230 5.58 15.60 -1.21
CA ALA A 230 6.59 15.59 -0.16
C ALA A 230 7.37 14.26 -0.12
N PHE A 231 6.67 13.12 -0.19
CA PHE A 231 7.29 11.79 -0.24
C PHE A 231 8.28 11.63 -1.39
N LYS A 232 7.93 12.14 -2.57
CA LYS A 232 8.83 12.15 -3.73
C LYS A 232 10.07 13.01 -3.47
N ILE A 233 9.91 14.23 -2.95
CA ILE A 233 11.03 15.12 -2.61
C ILE A 233 11.97 14.46 -1.59
N LEU A 234 11.40 13.82 -0.57
CA LEU A 234 12.17 13.12 0.47
C LEU A 234 12.91 11.90 -0.08
N SER A 235 12.26 11.12 -0.94
CA SER A 235 12.90 10.00 -1.64
C SER A 235 14.07 10.48 -2.50
N ASP A 236 13.92 11.57 -3.25
CA ASP A 236 15.01 12.13 -4.04
C ASP A 236 16.17 12.58 -3.14
N LYS A 237 15.88 13.23 -2.02
CA LYS A 237 16.90 13.61 -1.03
C LYS A 237 17.63 12.41 -0.45
N PHE A 238 16.91 11.34 -0.10
CA PHE A 238 17.54 10.10 0.36
C PHE A 238 18.45 9.45 -0.67
N LYS A 239 18.18 9.63 -1.97
CA LYS A 239 19.07 9.15 -3.05
C LYS A 239 20.26 10.07 -3.26
N GLU A 240 20.07 11.38 -3.23
CA GLU A 240 21.13 12.39 -3.37
C GLU A 240 22.17 12.27 -2.25
N GLU A 241 21.72 12.05 -1.01
CA GLU A 241 22.58 11.93 0.17
C GLU A 241 23.29 10.57 0.28
N GLN A 242 23.09 9.63 -0.66
CA GLN A 242 23.86 8.39 -0.71
C GLN A 242 25.30 8.68 -1.12
N THR A 243 26.12 9.04 -0.13
CA THR A 243 27.53 9.33 -0.36
C THR A 243 28.33 8.05 -0.64
N PRO A 244 29.52 8.16 -1.26
CA PRO A 244 30.41 7.01 -1.47
C PRO A 244 30.85 6.31 -0.17
N PHE A 245 30.68 6.98 0.99
CA PHE A 245 31.07 6.49 2.30
C PHE A 245 29.98 5.65 2.98
N PHE A 246 28.79 5.56 2.38
CA PHE A 246 27.74 4.70 2.93
C PHE A 246 28.18 3.25 2.88
N THR A 247 28.04 2.57 4.02
CA THR A 247 28.14 1.12 4.04
C THR A 247 27.05 0.51 3.14
N PRO A 248 27.27 -0.70 2.57
CA PRO A 248 26.26 -1.37 1.76
C PRO A 248 24.89 -1.49 2.45
N LEU A 249 24.89 -1.76 3.77
CA LEU A 249 23.68 -1.86 4.58
C LEU A 249 22.92 -0.53 4.68
N LYS A 250 23.62 0.59 4.88
CA LYS A 250 22.99 1.93 4.90
C LYS A 250 22.36 2.24 3.57
N LYS A 251 23.07 1.95 2.47
CA LYS A 251 22.53 2.14 1.12
C LYS A 251 21.25 1.34 0.89
N GLU A 252 21.22 0.07 1.32
CA GLU A 252 20.03 -0.78 1.25
C GLU A 252 18.86 -0.22 2.06
N PHE A 253 19.11 0.25 3.28
CA PHE A 253 18.09 0.87 4.13
C PHE A 253 17.47 2.13 3.49
N PHE A 254 18.30 3.04 2.97
CA PHE A 254 17.82 4.25 2.32
C PHE A 254 17.06 3.95 1.01
N ASN A 255 17.48 2.93 0.26
CA ASN A 255 16.74 2.46 -0.90
C ASN A 255 15.35 1.93 -0.50
N LEU A 256 15.28 1.08 0.53
CA LEU A 256 14.02 0.56 1.04
C LEU A 256 13.06 1.68 1.47
N LEU A 257 13.56 2.68 2.22
CA LEU A 257 12.76 3.83 2.64
C LEU A 257 12.29 4.65 1.44
N SER A 258 13.18 4.93 0.49
CA SER A 258 12.85 5.65 -0.74
C SER A 258 11.74 4.92 -1.51
N ASP A 259 11.88 3.61 -1.70
CA ASP A 259 10.92 2.80 -2.45
C ASP A 259 9.56 2.78 -1.76
N GLN A 260 9.51 2.61 -0.43
CA GLN A 260 8.26 2.69 0.34
C GLN A 260 7.57 4.05 0.25
N LEU A 261 8.34 5.16 0.25
CA LEU A 261 7.80 6.51 0.08
C LEU A 261 7.21 6.71 -1.32
N ILE A 262 7.92 6.26 -2.35
CA ILE A 262 7.47 6.37 -3.74
C ILE A 262 6.25 5.49 -4.01
N ASP A 263 6.21 4.29 -3.44
CA ASP A 263 5.05 3.38 -3.53
C ASP A 263 3.91 3.77 -2.60
N MET A 264 4.03 4.90 -1.88
CA MET A 264 2.98 5.45 -1.03
C MET A 264 2.56 4.49 0.11
N GLU A 265 3.44 3.56 0.47
CA GLU A 265 3.19 2.44 1.37
C GLU A 265 3.42 2.78 2.85
N HIS A 266 3.02 3.97 3.27
CA HIS A 266 3.29 4.45 4.62
C HIS A 266 2.23 3.95 5.62
N ASN A 267 2.67 3.33 6.73
CA ASN A 267 1.80 2.69 7.73
C ASN A 267 0.71 3.61 8.30
N THR A 268 0.98 4.91 8.43
CA THR A 268 -0.01 5.91 8.88
C THR A 268 -1.27 5.94 8.01
N TYR A 269 -1.16 5.65 6.71
CA TYR A 269 -2.28 5.66 5.77
C TYR A 269 -2.84 4.26 5.47
N ARG A 270 -2.18 3.18 5.91
CA ARG A 270 -2.62 1.79 5.68
C ARG A 270 -3.81 1.35 6.55
N HIS A 271 -4.06 1.99 7.70
CA HIS A 271 -5.04 1.52 8.71
C HIS A 271 -6.04 2.58 9.18
N GLN A 272 -6.20 3.70 8.47
CA GLN A 272 -7.05 4.79 8.92
C GLN A 272 -8.34 4.88 8.12
N ASP A 273 -9.46 4.65 8.83
CA ASP A 273 -10.82 4.96 8.39
C ASP A 273 -10.94 6.44 7.96
N PRO A 274 -11.20 6.74 6.68
CA PRO A 274 -11.32 8.08 6.16
C PRO A 274 -12.58 8.80 6.63
N LEU A 275 -13.54 8.14 7.29
CA LEU A 275 -14.63 8.83 7.99
C LEU A 275 -14.14 9.61 9.22
N ARG A 276 -12.98 9.25 9.79
CA ARG A 276 -12.24 10.09 10.75
C ARG A 276 -11.38 11.18 10.09
N LEU A 277 -11.18 11.13 8.77
CA LEU A 277 -10.47 12.15 7.99
C LEU A 277 -11.41 13.19 7.38
N LYS A 278 -12.61 12.78 6.89
CA LYS A 278 -13.58 13.68 6.24
C LYS A 278 -14.51 14.43 7.19
N SER A 279 -14.67 14.00 8.44
CA SER A 279 -15.49 14.74 9.43
C SER A 279 -14.84 16.02 9.97
N LYS A 280 -13.61 16.34 9.56
CA LYS A 280 -12.98 17.63 9.81
C LYS A 280 -12.35 18.13 8.51
N ASN A 281 -13.02 19.09 7.88
CA ASN A 281 -12.44 19.94 6.85
C ASN A 281 -11.04 20.39 7.28
N GLY A 282 -10.06 20.14 6.40
CA GLY A 282 -8.66 20.47 6.63
C GLY A 282 -7.90 19.38 7.38
N ALA A 283 -6.74 18.99 6.84
CA ALA A 283 -5.72 18.31 7.63
C ALA A 283 -5.49 19.14 8.91
N THR A 284 -5.98 18.66 10.06
CA THR A 284 -5.81 19.39 11.31
C THR A 284 -4.31 19.55 11.57
N PRO A 285 -3.85 20.69 12.13
CA PRO A 285 -2.44 20.88 12.50
C PRO A 285 -1.87 19.68 13.24
N ALA A 286 -2.64 19.03 14.12
CA ALA A 286 -2.23 17.81 14.82
C ALA A 286 -1.91 16.60 13.92
N LYS A 287 -2.57 16.43 12.76
CA LYS A 287 -2.33 15.33 11.80
C LYS A 287 -1.15 15.62 10.88
N VAL A 288 -1.01 16.88 10.45
CA VAL A 288 0.22 17.37 9.79
C VAL A 288 1.38 17.25 10.77
N THR A 289 1.20 17.59 12.04
CA THR A 289 2.19 17.40 13.11
C THR A 289 2.49 15.94 13.38
N ALA A 290 1.53 15.02 13.40
CA ALA A 290 1.83 13.59 13.60
C ALA A 290 2.58 12.99 12.39
N PHE A 291 2.20 13.40 11.17
CA PHE A 291 2.89 13.05 9.94
C PHE A 291 4.30 13.63 9.92
N LEU A 292 4.44 14.94 10.11
CA LEU A 292 5.71 15.63 10.24
C LEU A 292 6.54 15.03 11.36
N LYS A 293 5.98 14.68 12.53
CA LYS A 293 6.70 13.99 13.61
C LYS A 293 7.16 12.59 13.20
N SER A 294 6.38 11.84 12.44
CA SER A 294 6.81 10.53 11.92
C SER A 294 7.88 10.65 10.84
N LEU A 295 7.79 11.68 10.01
CA LEU A 295 8.75 11.99 8.96
C LEU A 295 10.03 12.60 9.54
N GLU A 296 9.90 13.43 10.55
CA GLU A 296 10.95 13.98 11.39
C GLU A 296 11.63 12.79 12.08
N SER A 297 10.93 11.84 12.71
CA SER A 297 11.54 10.62 13.27
C SER A 297 12.29 9.77 12.23
N VAL A 298 11.80 9.65 10.99
CA VAL A 298 12.52 8.94 9.91
C VAL A 298 13.73 9.73 9.42
N MET A 299 13.58 11.05 9.23
CA MET A 299 14.67 11.96 8.92
C MET A 299 15.71 12.02 10.04
N ILE A 300 15.28 11.88 11.29
CA ILE A 300 16.10 11.82 12.50
C ILE A 300 16.94 10.56 12.48
N VAL A 301 16.36 9.41 12.18
CA VAL A 301 17.12 8.16 12.05
C VAL A 301 18.10 8.27 10.89
N ALA A 302 17.68 8.85 9.76
CA ALA A 302 18.55 9.12 8.63
C ALA A 302 19.71 10.08 8.98
N VAL A 303 19.44 11.18 9.68
CA VAL A 303 20.42 12.19 10.11
C VAL A 303 21.36 11.64 11.17
N LEU A 304 20.88 10.84 12.12
CA LEU A 304 21.73 10.15 13.11
C LEU A 304 22.67 9.15 12.43
N THR A 305 22.16 8.41 11.45
CA THR A 305 22.93 7.46 10.64
C THR A 305 23.99 8.17 9.79
N LEU A 306 23.71 9.39 9.32
CA LEU A 306 24.62 10.27 8.59
C LEU A 306 25.67 10.94 9.51
N ALA A 307 25.25 11.40 10.69
CA ALA A 307 26.11 12.08 11.66
C ALA A 307 27.16 11.13 12.26
N GLU A 308 26.79 9.87 12.50
CA GLU A 308 27.68 8.83 13.03
C GLU A 308 28.94 8.59 12.18
N ASP A 309 28.85 8.80 10.86
CA ASP A 309 29.97 8.64 9.92
C ASP A 309 30.83 9.90 9.77
N SER A 310 30.27 11.08 10.06
CA SER A 310 30.95 12.38 9.89
C SER A 310 31.81 12.80 11.09
N ILE A 311 31.55 12.22 12.26
CA ILE A 311 32.23 12.58 13.50
C ILE A 311 33.28 11.51 13.82
N LYS A 312 34.57 11.86 13.76
CA LYS A 312 35.67 10.90 13.98
C LYS A 312 35.99 10.66 15.46
N ASN A 313 35.57 11.56 16.34
CA ASN A 313 35.83 11.51 17.78
C ASN A 313 34.57 11.08 18.55
N THR A 314 34.71 10.09 19.43
CA THR A 314 33.66 9.54 20.28
C THR A 314 33.02 10.60 21.21
N GLU A 315 33.78 11.58 21.72
CA GLU A 315 33.23 12.61 22.61
C GLU A 315 32.29 13.58 21.88
N ASP A 316 32.63 13.94 20.64
CA ASP A 316 31.78 14.79 19.80
C ASP A 316 30.53 14.03 19.33
N LYS A 317 30.63 12.70 19.18
CA LYS A 317 29.47 11.83 18.91
C LYS A 317 28.52 11.83 20.10
N GLU A 318 29.04 11.62 21.30
CA GLU A 318 28.22 11.59 22.52
C GLU A 318 27.57 12.94 22.79
N ARG A 319 28.30 14.05 22.60
CA ARG A 319 27.72 15.40 22.75
C ARG A 319 26.66 15.69 21.70
N ALA A 320 26.88 15.33 20.44
CA ALA A 320 25.88 15.50 19.39
C ALA A 320 24.62 14.64 19.65
N ILE A 321 24.78 13.44 20.20
CA ILE A 321 23.68 12.57 20.63
C ILE A 321 22.94 13.19 21.83
N ASP A 322 23.66 13.71 22.84
CA ASP A 322 23.08 14.29 24.05
C ASP A 322 22.35 15.62 23.77
N ASP A 323 22.95 16.53 22.98
CA ASP A 323 22.30 17.78 22.52
C ASP A 323 21.02 17.48 21.72
N TYR A 324 21.05 16.37 20.99
CA TYR A 324 19.94 15.91 20.19
C TYR A 324 18.83 15.23 21.02
N PHE A 325 19.17 14.46 22.05
CA PHE A 325 18.19 13.97 23.03
C PHE A 325 17.52 15.13 23.75
N HIS A 326 18.26 16.18 24.09
CA HIS A 326 17.70 17.41 24.64
C HIS A 326 16.77 18.13 23.64
N LEU A 327 17.11 18.13 22.35
CA LEU A 327 16.22 18.68 21.32
C LEU A 327 14.92 17.86 21.21
N LEU A 328 15.00 16.52 21.23
CA LEU A 328 13.82 15.64 21.23
C LEU A 328 12.97 15.80 22.49
N GLU A 329 13.62 15.96 23.65
CA GLU A 329 12.98 16.22 24.93
C GLU A 329 12.24 17.56 24.92
N SER A 330 12.91 18.62 24.48
CA SER A 330 12.34 19.98 24.37
C SER A 330 11.14 20.05 23.40
N ARG A 331 11.02 19.07 22.48
CA ARG A 331 9.91 18.94 21.53
C ARG A 331 8.85 17.89 21.93
N GLY A 332 9.05 17.19 23.05
CA GLY A 332 8.13 16.15 23.54
C GLY A 332 8.03 14.93 22.62
N LEU A 333 9.16 14.49 22.05
CA LEU A 333 9.24 13.44 21.03
C LEU A 333 9.99 12.17 21.49
N ILE A 334 10.55 12.16 22.69
CA ILE A 334 11.36 11.06 23.24
C ILE A 334 10.63 9.72 23.19
N ASP A 335 9.36 9.67 23.61
CA ASP A 335 8.60 8.41 23.70
C ASP A 335 8.35 7.78 22.32
N HIS A 336 8.26 8.60 21.27
CA HIS A 336 7.98 8.13 19.92
C HIS A 336 9.25 7.63 19.21
N ALA A 337 10.37 8.31 19.42
CA ALA A 337 11.68 7.84 18.96
C ALA A 337 12.06 6.51 19.62
N ALA A 338 11.80 6.38 20.93
CA ALA A 338 12.04 5.14 21.67
C ALA A 338 11.22 3.95 21.14
N ILE A 339 9.96 4.14 20.74
CA ILE A 339 9.11 3.07 20.18
C ILE A 339 9.58 2.62 18.79
N VAL A 340 10.05 3.56 17.95
CA VAL A 340 10.57 3.27 16.61
C VAL A 340 11.91 2.54 16.67
N VAL A 341 12.80 2.95 17.59
CA VAL A 341 14.05 2.24 17.87
C VAL A 341 13.76 0.86 18.50
N ALA A 342 12.76 0.78 19.39
CA ALA A 342 12.37 -0.46 20.04
C ALA A 342 11.77 -1.52 19.09
N LYS A 343 11.05 -1.12 18.04
CA LYS A 343 10.55 -2.08 17.04
C LYS A 343 11.64 -2.67 16.15
N ASN A 344 12.80 -2.02 16.09
CA ASN A 344 13.96 -2.47 15.32
C ASN A 344 15.09 -3.02 16.23
N LEU A 345 14.79 -3.22 17.52
CA LEU A 345 15.73 -3.63 18.60
C LEU A 345 16.57 -4.87 18.29
N ASN A 346 16.07 -5.81 17.49
CA ASN A 346 16.85 -7.01 17.16
C ASN A 346 18.04 -6.73 16.22
N GLN A 347 18.03 -5.59 15.52
CA GLN A 347 19.10 -5.15 14.61
C GLN A 347 20.04 -4.11 15.26
N ILE A 348 19.66 -3.53 16.40
CA ILE A 348 20.35 -2.41 17.07
C ILE A 348 20.71 -2.82 18.52
N LYS A 349 21.34 -3.98 18.71
CA LYS A 349 21.68 -4.47 20.06
C LYS A 349 22.92 -3.79 20.67
N ASP A 350 23.83 -3.30 19.84
CA ASP A 350 25.11 -2.76 20.32
C ASP A 350 25.00 -1.31 20.81
N LEU A 351 24.04 -0.54 20.29
CA LEU A 351 23.77 0.84 20.73
C LEU A 351 23.07 0.88 22.10
N VAL A 352 22.24 -0.12 22.39
CA VAL A 352 21.44 -0.23 23.63
C VAL A 352 22.32 -0.50 24.85
N PHE A 353 23.42 -1.24 24.70
CA PHE A 353 24.33 -1.54 25.80
C PHE A 353 25.07 -0.29 26.33
N GLN A 354 25.28 0.72 25.49
CA GLN A 354 25.87 2.00 25.90
C GLN A 354 24.84 2.92 26.58
N ILE A 355 23.57 2.83 26.16
CA ILE A 355 22.46 3.63 26.70
C ILE A 355 22.03 3.13 28.10
N ASP A 356 22.00 1.81 28.33
CA ASP A 356 21.64 1.20 29.62
C ASP A 356 22.60 1.62 30.77
N LYS A 357 23.86 1.92 30.42
CA LYS A 357 24.89 2.40 31.35
C LYS A 357 24.74 3.87 31.74
N LYS A 358 24.17 4.72 30.87
CA LYS A 358 23.89 6.15 31.14
C LYS A 358 22.53 6.36 31.85
N ILE A 359 21.56 5.44 31.68
CA ILE A 359 20.26 5.53 32.38
C ILE A 359 20.40 5.23 33.89
N GLN A 360 21.35 4.38 34.29
CA GLN A 360 21.58 4.05 35.71
C GLN A 360 22.22 5.19 36.52
N THR A 361 22.73 6.25 35.89
CA THR A 361 23.41 7.37 36.57
C THR A 361 22.54 8.61 36.76
N TYR A 362 21.28 8.60 36.31
CA TYR A 362 20.34 9.72 36.51
C TYR A 362 19.40 9.45 37.70
N PRO A 363 19.35 10.34 38.72
CA PRO A 363 18.45 10.17 39.84
C PRO A 363 17.01 10.49 39.41
N LEU A 364 16.20 9.44 39.19
CA LEU A 364 14.78 9.56 38.91
C LEU A 364 14.03 9.91 40.20
N HIS A 365 13.51 11.14 40.29
CA HIS A 365 12.48 11.46 41.26
C HIS A 365 11.17 10.74 40.89
N HIS A 366 10.64 10.02 41.87
CA HIS A 366 9.47 9.15 41.81
C HIS A 366 8.28 9.74 41.04
N LYS A 367 7.89 9.04 39.96
CA LYS A 367 6.53 8.59 39.64
C LYS A 367 6.55 7.91 38.27
N ASN A 368 7.16 6.73 38.16
CA ASN A 368 6.95 5.81 37.01
C ASN A 368 7.44 4.36 37.27
N ASP A 369 7.58 3.95 38.54
CA ASP A 369 8.12 2.61 38.91
C ASP A 369 7.22 1.43 38.51
N ILE A 370 5.96 1.67 38.11
CA ILE A 370 5.04 0.60 37.72
C ILE A 370 5.24 0.19 36.24
N PHE A 371 5.81 1.06 35.41
CA PHE A 371 5.90 0.81 33.96
C PHE A 371 7.17 0.03 33.58
N ILE A 372 8.32 0.36 34.20
CA ILE A 372 9.58 -0.37 33.98
C ILE A 372 9.49 -1.80 34.53
N GLN A 373 8.86 -2.00 35.70
CA GLN A 373 8.65 -3.35 36.23
C GLN A 373 7.78 -4.22 35.32
N LYS A 374 6.78 -3.65 34.63
CA LYS A 374 5.95 -4.41 33.66
C LYS A 374 6.72 -4.79 32.40
N ILE A 375 7.67 -3.99 31.94
CA ILE A 375 8.53 -4.32 30.78
C ILE A 375 9.52 -5.43 31.16
N SER A 376 10.14 -5.35 32.35
CA SER A 376 11.05 -6.41 32.83
C SER A 376 10.35 -7.74 33.10
N TYR A 377 9.10 -7.73 33.60
CA TYR A 377 8.36 -8.95 33.91
C TYR A 377 7.77 -9.66 32.68
N HIS A 378 7.50 -8.93 31.58
CA HIS A 378 6.91 -9.52 30.38
C HIS A 378 7.93 -10.02 29.34
N TYR A 379 9.19 -9.55 29.40
CA TYR A 379 10.22 -9.90 28.41
C TYR A 379 11.42 -10.70 28.96
N LEU A 380 11.56 -10.89 30.28
CA LEU A 380 12.64 -11.72 30.88
C LEU A 380 12.14 -12.98 31.63
N GLY A 381 10.86 -13.34 31.51
CA GLY A 381 10.28 -14.49 32.22
C GLY A 381 10.23 -15.79 31.40
N HIS A 382 11.37 -16.45 31.21
CA HIS A 382 11.55 -17.91 31.38
C HIS A 382 12.96 -18.33 30.96
N SER A 383 13.93 -18.07 31.84
CA SER A 383 15.04 -19.00 32.05
C SER A 383 15.54 -18.86 33.48
N LYS A 384 15.08 -19.74 34.37
CA LYS A 384 15.94 -20.28 35.42
C LYS A 384 15.72 -21.78 35.47
N LEU A 385 16.86 -22.48 35.46
CA LEU A 385 17.21 -23.68 36.23
C LEU A 385 16.07 -24.60 36.64
#